data_AF-A0A9X9MB47-F1
#
_entry.id   AF-A0A9X9MB47-F1
#
_cell.length_a   1.000
_cell.length_b   1.000
_cell.length_c   1.000
_cell.angle_alpha   90.00
_cell.angle_beta   90.00
_cell.angle_gamma   90.00
#
_symmetry.space_group_name_H-M   'P 1'
#
loop_
_entity.id
_entity.type
_entity.pdbx_description
1 polymer ?
#
loop_
_entity_poly.entity_id
_entity_poly.type
_entity_poly.pdbx_seq_one_letter_code
_entity_poly.pdbx_strand_id
1 'polypeptide(L)'
;MYMGYKFEQYMCADKPGSFPDPSGEVNTNVAFCSVLRSRLGNHRLLFSGEVDCMDPRAPCTQPPACYVELKTSKEMHRPGHWRNFYRHKLLKWWAQSFLLGVPNVVAGFRNPEGFVCSLKTFPTMEMFEYVRNDRDGWNPSVCMNFCAAFLSFAQNTVVQDDPRLVYLFSWEPGSPVTVSKHQDAPYAFLPTWYVEAVTRDLPSAPKTPSPKD
;
A
#
# COMPACT_ATOMS: atom_id res chain seq x y z
N MET A 1 -11.41 -6.52 13.11
CA MET A 1 -10.10 -6.87 12.52
C MET A 1 -10.07 -8.35 12.15
N TYR A 2 -10.22 -9.28 13.11
CA TYR A 2 -10.25 -10.74 12.87
C TYR A 2 -11.08 -11.21 11.66
N MET A 3 -12.31 -10.71 11.48
CA MET A 3 -13.18 -11.13 10.37
C MET A 3 -12.63 -10.84 8.96
N GLY A 4 -11.69 -9.90 8.82
CA GLY A 4 -10.99 -9.65 7.55
C GLY A 4 -10.08 -10.83 7.21
N TYR A 5 -9.13 -11.12 8.10
CA TYR A 5 -8.25 -12.28 7.97
C TYR A 5 -9.00 -13.61 7.90
N LYS A 6 -10.12 -13.75 8.64
CA LYS A 6 -10.95 -14.95 8.54
C LYS A 6 -11.57 -15.10 7.15
N PHE A 7 -11.92 -14.00 6.49
CA PHE A 7 -12.41 -14.04 5.12
C PHE A 7 -11.33 -14.49 4.13
N GLU A 8 -10.08 -14.05 4.31
CA GLU A 8 -8.94 -14.57 3.52
C GLU A 8 -8.82 -16.09 3.66
N GLN A 9 -8.92 -16.62 4.88
CA GLN A 9 -8.88 -18.07 5.11
C GLN A 9 -10.03 -18.83 4.42
N TYR A 10 -11.19 -18.20 4.19
CA TYR A 10 -12.29 -18.81 3.42
C TYR A 10 -12.10 -18.71 1.90
N MET A 11 -11.23 -17.81 1.43
CA MET A 11 -11.05 -17.50 0.01
C MET A 11 -9.72 -18.02 -0.56
N CYS A 12 -8.76 -18.36 0.31
CA CYS A 12 -7.42 -18.79 -0.06
C CYS A 12 -7.17 -20.26 0.31
N ALA A 13 -6.26 -20.89 -0.42
CA ALA A 13 -5.77 -22.22 -0.11
C ALA A 13 -4.24 -22.25 -0.24
N ASP A 14 -3.57 -23.10 0.53
CA ASP A 14 -2.11 -23.15 0.60
C ASP A 14 -1.45 -23.58 -0.72
N LYS A 15 -2.21 -24.29 -1.58
CA LYS A 15 -1.74 -24.79 -2.88
C LYS A 15 -2.71 -24.42 -4.01
N PRO A 16 -2.21 -24.09 -5.22
CA PRO A 16 -3.07 -23.87 -6.37
C PRO A 16 -4.02 -25.04 -6.64
N GLY A 17 -5.30 -24.75 -6.85
CA GLY A 17 -6.33 -25.75 -7.15
C GLY A 17 -6.83 -26.58 -5.97
N SER A 18 -6.31 -26.35 -4.76
CA SER A 18 -6.84 -26.95 -3.53
C SER A 18 -7.98 -26.12 -2.93
N PHE A 19 -8.67 -26.68 -1.92
CA PHE A 19 -9.77 -26.01 -1.24
C PHE A 19 -9.28 -25.27 0.01
N PRO A 20 -9.88 -24.12 0.34
CA PRO A 20 -9.65 -23.43 1.61
C PRO A 20 -9.95 -24.33 2.81
N ASP A 21 -9.13 -24.24 3.87
CA ASP A 21 -9.37 -24.88 5.17
C ASP A 21 -9.66 -23.83 6.26
N PRO A 22 -10.95 -23.60 6.58
CA PRO A 22 -11.34 -22.63 7.59
C PRO A 22 -11.24 -23.16 9.03
N SER A 23 -10.82 -24.41 9.24
CA SER A 23 -10.72 -25.00 10.60
C SER A 23 -9.46 -24.55 11.35
N GLY A 24 -8.42 -24.14 10.63
CA GLY A 24 -7.15 -23.66 11.19
C GLY A 24 -7.25 -22.31 11.90
N GLU A 25 -6.16 -21.96 12.58
CA GLU A 25 -6.02 -20.69 13.31
C GLU A 25 -5.77 -19.51 12.37
N VAL A 26 -6.22 -18.33 12.79
CA VAL A 26 -5.88 -17.06 12.13
C VAL A 26 -4.67 -16.44 12.85
N ASN A 27 -3.49 -16.56 12.27
CA ASN A 27 -2.25 -16.00 12.80
C ASN A 27 -1.79 -14.79 11.96
N THR A 28 -2.04 -13.58 12.47
CA THR A 28 -1.72 -12.32 11.77
C THR A 28 -0.23 -11.94 11.79
N ASN A 29 0.65 -12.81 12.30
CA ASN A 29 2.09 -12.69 12.07
C ASN A 29 2.50 -13.24 10.70
N VAL A 30 1.69 -14.12 10.11
CA VAL A 30 1.91 -14.65 8.77
C VAL A 30 1.55 -13.58 7.76
N ALA A 31 2.49 -13.21 6.90
CA ALA A 31 2.29 -12.27 5.81
C ALA A 31 3.16 -12.66 4.61
N PHE A 32 2.65 -12.42 3.41
CA PHE A 32 3.42 -12.50 2.17
C PHE A 32 3.57 -11.09 1.59
N CYS A 33 4.82 -10.65 1.41
CA CYS A 33 5.12 -9.31 0.93
C CYS A 33 5.75 -9.34 -0.46
N SER A 34 5.23 -8.52 -1.37
CA SER A 34 5.83 -8.25 -2.67
C SER A 34 6.69 -6.99 -2.61
N VAL A 35 7.92 -7.05 -3.12
CA VAL A 35 8.80 -5.89 -3.27
C VAL A 35 8.68 -5.36 -4.69
N LEU A 36 8.33 -4.08 -4.83
CA LEU A 36 8.07 -3.45 -6.12
C LEU A 36 8.98 -2.26 -6.35
N ARG A 37 9.36 -2.11 -7.61
CA ARG A 37 10.01 -0.92 -8.13
C ARG A 37 9.02 -0.15 -9.00
N SER A 38 8.89 1.14 -8.76
CA SER A 38 8.04 2.03 -9.55
C SER A 38 8.66 3.41 -9.71
N ARG A 39 7.92 4.31 -10.34
CA ARG A 39 8.29 5.72 -10.49
C ARG A 39 7.03 6.60 -10.48
N LEU A 40 7.06 7.67 -9.69
CA LEU A 40 6.02 8.71 -9.67
C LEU A 40 6.65 10.05 -10.02
N GLY A 41 6.34 10.58 -11.21
CA GLY A 41 7.05 11.75 -11.73
C GLY A 41 8.54 11.46 -11.92
N ASN A 42 9.40 12.26 -11.30
CA ASN A 42 10.86 12.07 -11.25
C ASN A 42 11.33 11.20 -10.06
N HIS A 43 10.43 10.77 -9.19
CA HIS A 43 10.76 10.02 -7.98
C HIS A 43 10.77 8.52 -8.26
N ARG A 44 11.95 7.88 -8.10
CA ARG A 44 12.08 6.42 -8.16
C ARG A 44 11.68 5.84 -6.80
N LEU A 45 10.81 4.84 -6.83
CA LEU A 45 10.25 4.24 -5.63
C LEU A 45 10.67 2.77 -5.54
N LEU A 46 11.13 2.36 -4.36
CA LEU A 46 11.26 0.97 -3.94
C LEU A 46 10.43 0.82 -2.67
N PHE A 47 9.41 -0.02 -2.71
CA PHE A 47 8.51 -0.24 -1.58
C PHE A 47 8.03 -1.68 -1.57
N SER A 48 7.52 -2.11 -0.43
CA SER A 48 6.95 -3.43 -0.24
C SER A 48 5.50 -3.28 0.23
N GLY A 49 4.66 -4.23 -0.16
CA GLY A 49 3.29 -4.35 0.36
C GLY A 49 2.92 -5.80 0.55
N GLU A 50 2.11 -6.05 1.57
CA GLU A 50 1.45 -7.33 1.77
C GLU A 50 0.50 -7.62 0.60
N VAL A 51 0.42 -8.88 0.20
CA VAL A 51 -0.44 -9.38 -0.87
C VAL A 51 -1.21 -10.58 -0.36
N ASP A 52 -2.54 -10.54 -0.47
CA ASP A 52 -3.40 -11.56 0.13
C ASP A 52 -3.30 -12.91 -0.59
N CYS A 53 -3.37 -12.92 -1.93
CA CYS A 53 -3.20 -14.14 -2.70
C CYS A 53 -2.85 -13.93 -4.18
N MET A 54 -2.56 -15.04 -4.85
CA MET A 54 -2.41 -15.14 -6.30
C MET A 54 -3.57 -15.94 -6.88
N ASP A 55 -4.18 -15.47 -7.98
CA ASP A 55 -5.13 -16.26 -8.74
C ASP A 55 -4.41 -17.07 -9.83
N PRO A 56 -4.31 -18.40 -9.72
CA PRO A 56 -3.66 -19.24 -10.73
C PRO A 56 -4.39 -19.24 -12.07
N ARG A 57 -5.62 -18.69 -12.13
CA ARG A 57 -6.43 -18.56 -13.35
C ARG A 57 -6.38 -17.15 -13.94
N ALA A 58 -5.59 -16.24 -13.35
CA ALA A 58 -5.44 -14.89 -13.86
C ALA A 58 -4.94 -14.93 -15.33
N PRO A 59 -5.47 -14.06 -16.22
CA PRO A 59 -5.02 -14.01 -17.61
C PRO A 59 -3.52 -13.74 -17.77
N CYS A 60 -2.94 -12.96 -16.85
CA CYS A 60 -1.50 -12.75 -16.74
C CYS A 60 -0.99 -13.43 -15.47
N THR A 61 -0.10 -14.42 -15.63
CA THR A 61 0.47 -15.19 -14.52
C THR A 61 1.70 -14.53 -13.89
N GLN A 62 2.17 -13.41 -14.44
CA GLN A 62 3.33 -12.69 -13.91
C GLN A 62 2.92 -11.74 -12.78
N PRO A 63 3.62 -11.75 -11.63
CA PRO A 63 3.47 -10.72 -10.61
C PRO A 63 3.79 -9.31 -11.15
N PRO A 64 3.07 -8.26 -10.70
CA PRO A 64 1.96 -8.30 -9.75
C PRO A 64 0.58 -8.56 -10.38
N ALA A 65 0.50 -8.78 -11.69
CA ALA A 65 -0.77 -8.90 -12.42
C ALA A 65 -1.57 -10.18 -12.10
N CYS A 66 -0.94 -11.17 -11.47
CA CYS A 66 -1.60 -12.38 -10.98
C CYS A 66 -2.13 -12.25 -9.54
N TYR A 67 -1.87 -11.14 -8.86
CA TYR A 67 -2.29 -10.94 -7.48
C TYR A 67 -3.75 -10.50 -7.36
N VAL A 68 -4.34 -10.79 -6.21
CA VAL A 68 -5.70 -10.39 -5.84
C VAL A 68 -5.70 -9.86 -4.42
N GLU A 69 -6.40 -8.75 -4.20
CA GLU A 69 -6.69 -8.21 -2.87
C GLU A 69 -8.07 -8.70 -2.40
N LEU A 70 -8.18 -9.08 -1.14
CA LEU A 70 -9.39 -9.53 -0.49
C LEU A 70 -9.86 -8.51 0.53
N LYS A 71 -11.14 -8.13 0.45
CA LYS A 71 -11.73 -7.16 1.38
C LYS A 71 -13.06 -7.65 1.90
N THR A 72 -13.43 -7.18 3.09
CA THR A 72 -14.80 -7.30 3.59
C THR A 72 -15.47 -5.94 3.72
N SER A 73 -16.78 -5.92 3.51
CA SER A 73 -17.63 -4.74 3.77
C SER A 73 -19.00 -5.18 4.25
N LYS A 74 -19.74 -4.30 4.92
CA LYS A 74 -21.16 -4.56 5.22
C LYS A 74 -21.95 -4.63 3.92
N GLU A 75 -23.00 -5.44 3.89
CA GLU A 75 -23.98 -5.45 2.82
C GLU A 75 -24.63 -4.06 2.63
N MET A 76 -25.00 -3.78 1.39
CA MET A 76 -25.54 -2.49 0.97
C MET A 76 -26.82 -2.71 0.16
N HIS A 77 -27.95 -2.33 0.74
CA HIS A 77 -29.26 -2.56 0.13
C HIS A 77 -29.84 -1.31 -0.56
N ARG A 78 -29.32 -0.12 -0.25
CA ARG A 78 -29.84 1.16 -0.75
C ARG A 78 -28.82 1.86 -1.65
N PRO A 79 -29.25 2.57 -2.71
CA PRO A 79 -28.34 3.34 -3.57
C PRO A 79 -27.47 4.34 -2.81
N GLY A 80 -27.99 4.95 -1.73
CA GLY A 80 -27.22 5.84 -0.87
C GLY A 80 -26.05 5.15 -0.15
N HIS A 81 -26.20 3.89 0.26
CA HIS A 81 -25.13 3.14 0.90
C HIS A 81 -23.99 2.86 -0.10
N TRP A 82 -24.34 2.45 -1.32
CA TRP A 82 -23.38 2.25 -2.40
C TRP A 82 -22.61 3.52 -2.74
N ARG A 83 -23.29 4.65 -2.84
CA ARG A 83 -22.64 5.95 -3.09
C ARG A 83 -21.61 6.30 -2.01
N ASN A 84 -21.96 6.15 -0.74
CA ASN A 84 -21.03 6.38 0.38
C ASN A 84 -19.84 5.40 0.34
N PHE A 85 -20.08 4.15 -0.02
CA PHE A 85 -19.02 3.16 -0.20
C PHE A 85 -18.07 3.57 -1.34
N TYR A 86 -18.60 3.98 -2.50
CA TYR A 86 -17.79 4.44 -3.63
C TYR A 86 -16.97 5.69 -3.31
N ARG A 87 -17.56 6.66 -2.61
CA ARG A 87 -16.88 7.92 -2.23
C ARG A 87 -15.77 7.72 -1.19
N HIS A 88 -15.95 6.81 -0.23
CA HIS A 88 -15.06 6.77 0.94
C HIS A 88 -14.25 5.50 1.07
N LYS A 89 -14.86 4.33 0.82
CA LYS A 89 -14.16 3.05 1.00
C LYS A 89 -13.40 2.66 -0.25
N LEU A 90 -14.02 2.83 -1.42
CA LEU A 90 -13.41 2.44 -2.69
C LEU A 90 -12.16 3.26 -3.02
N LEU A 91 -12.09 4.53 -2.58
CA LEU A 91 -10.86 5.34 -2.63
C LEU A 91 -9.67 4.62 -1.97
N LYS A 92 -9.89 4.06 -0.76
CA LYS A 92 -8.84 3.41 0.01
C LYS A 92 -8.38 2.11 -0.66
N TRP A 93 -9.33 1.35 -1.19
CA TRP A 93 -9.04 0.11 -1.93
C TRP A 93 -8.28 0.40 -3.22
N TRP A 94 -8.73 1.40 -3.97
CA TRP A 94 -8.04 1.85 -5.18
C TRP A 94 -6.60 2.25 -4.86
N ALA A 95 -6.39 3.13 -3.87
CA ALA A 95 -5.05 3.65 -3.58
C ALA A 95 -4.06 2.52 -3.18
N GLN A 96 -4.51 1.55 -2.39
CA GLN A 96 -3.70 0.40 -1.98
C GLN A 96 -3.33 -0.48 -3.18
N SER A 97 -4.33 -0.99 -3.91
CA SER A 97 -4.11 -1.96 -4.98
C SER A 97 -3.45 -1.31 -6.22
N PHE A 98 -3.74 -0.04 -6.49
CA PHE A 98 -3.11 0.70 -7.59
C PHE A 98 -1.60 0.82 -7.41
N LEU A 99 -1.12 1.15 -6.20
CA LEU A 99 0.31 1.27 -5.94
C LEU A 99 1.05 -0.06 -6.10
N LEU A 100 0.44 -1.17 -5.65
CA LEU A 100 1.01 -2.51 -5.78
C LEU A 100 0.81 -3.14 -7.17
N GLY A 101 0.09 -2.47 -8.09
CA GLY A 101 -0.23 -3.02 -9.41
C GLY A 101 -1.16 -4.24 -9.36
N VAL A 102 -1.92 -4.40 -8.27
CA VAL A 102 -2.89 -5.49 -8.08
C VAL A 102 -4.16 -5.16 -8.88
N PRO A 103 -4.54 -5.97 -9.88
CA PRO A 103 -5.60 -5.59 -10.83
C PRO A 103 -7.01 -5.75 -10.28
N ASN A 104 -7.21 -6.60 -9.27
CA ASN A 104 -8.55 -6.95 -8.78
C ASN A 104 -8.63 -6.92 -7.26
N VAL A 105 -9.72 -6.34 -6.76
CA VAL A 105 -10.13 -6.44 -5.36
C VAL A 105 -11.42 -7.24 -5.27
N VAL A 106 -11.41 -8.39 -4.59
CA VAL A 106 -12.58 -9.23 -4.35
C VAL A 106 -13.15 -8.91 -2.98
N ALA A 107 -14.38 -8.40 -2.97
CA ALA A 107 -15.08 -7.99 -1.76
C ALA A 107 -16.11 -9.02 -1.32
N GLY A 108 -16.00 -9.49 -0.07
CA GLY A 108 -17.07 -10.19 0.64
C GLY A 108 -17.99 -9.22 1.36
N PHE A 109 -19.28 -9.22 1.01
CA PHE A 109 -20.28 -8.44 1.72
C PHE A 109 -20.92 -9.27 2.82
N ARG A 110 -20.75 -8.80 4.06
CA ARG A 110 -21.26 -9.47 5.26
C ARG A 110 -22.55 -8.87 5.79
N ASN A 111 -23.43 -9.75 6.23
CA ASN A 111 -24.65 -9.40 6.94
C ASN A 111 -24.35 -8.95 8.40
N PRO A 112 -25.35 -8.45 9.16
CA PRO A 112 -25.18 -8.06 10.56
C PRO A 112 -24.71 -9.18 11.48
N GLU A 113 -25.10 -10.42 11.19
CA GLU A 113 -24.74 -11.63 11.93
C GLU A 113 -23.28 -12.06 11.69
N GLY A 114 -22.61 -11.45 10.70
CA GLY A 114 -21.20 -11.61 10.44
C GLY A 114 -20.83 -12.61 9.34
N PHE A 115 -21.82 -13.16 8.64
CA PHE A 115 -21.63 -14.06 7.51
C PHE A 115 -21.44 -13.28 6.22
N VAL A 116 -20.45 -13.65 5.41
CA VAL A 116 -20.32 -13.15 4.03
C VAL A 116 -21.30 -13.92 3.15
N CYS A 117 -22.30 -13.22 2.61
CA CYS A 117 -23.36 -13.84 1.81
C CYS A 117 -23.27 -13.52 0.32
N SER A 118 -22.40 -12.58 -0.08
CA SER A 118 -22.15 -12.28 -1.49
C SER A 118 -20.72 -11.82 -1.73
N LEU A 119 -20.25 -12.06 -2.95
CA LEU A 119 -18.94 -11.65 -3.45
C LEU A 119 -19.11 -10.69 -4.63
N LYS A 120 -18.21 -9.71 -4.74
CA LYS A 120 -18.11 -8.84 -5.92
C LYS A 120 -16.65 -8.48 -6.18
N THR A 121 -16.22 -8.67 -7.42
CA THR A 121 -14.92 -8.19 -7.90
C THR A 121 -15.02 -6.74 -8.34
N PHE A 122 -14.03 -5.95 -7.94
CA PHE A 122 -13.81 -4.58 -8.36
C PHE A 122 -12.45 -4.49 -9.06
N PRO A 123 -12.42 -4.40 -10.40
CA PRO A 123 -11.18 -4.12 -11.11
C PRO A 123 -10.63 -2.75 -10.68
N THR A 124 -9.36 -2.72 -10.25
CA THR A 124 -8.71 -1.52 -9.70
C THR A 124 -8.80 -0.34 -10.66
N MET A 125 -8.61 -0.57 -11.96
CA MET A 125 -8.65 0.47 -13.00
C MET A 125 -10.06 1.01 -13.28
N GLU A 126 -11.12 0.30 -12.86
CA GLU A 126 -12.51 0.71 -13.06
C GLU A 126 -13.11 1.39 -11.81
N MET A 127 -12.40 1.37 -10.68
CA MET A 127 -12.93 1.88 -9.41
C MET A 127 -13.32 3.37 -9.47
N PHE A 128 -12.57 4.18 -10.23
CA PHE A 128 -12.86 5.60 -10.39
C PHE A 128 -14.16 5.84 -11.17
N GLU A 129 -14.59 4.91 -12.03
CA GLU A 129 -15.81 5.09 -12.84
C GLU A 129 -17.06 5.29 -11.99
N TYR A 130 -17.09 4.68 -10.80
CA TYR A 130 -18.20 4.83 -9.86
C TYR A 130 -18.38 6.24 -9.30
N VAL A 131 -17.34 7.09 -9.39
CA VAL A 131 -17.35 8.46 -8.86
C VAL A 131 -16.93 9.51 -9.89
N ARG A 132 -16.64 9.12 -11.14
CA ARG A 132 -16.14 10.02 -12.19
C ARG A 132 -17.00 11.27 -12.39
N ASN A 133 -18.32 11.11 -12.35
CA ASN A 133 -19.30 12.19 -12.51
C ASN A 133 -19.95 12.60 -11.18
N ASP A 134 -19.42 12.14 -10.05
CA ASP A 134 -19.92 12.48 -8.72
C ASP A 134 -19.23 13.75 -8.21
N ARG A 135 -20.01 14.78 -7.86
CA ARG A 135 -19.50 16.07 -7.35
C ARG A 135 -18.72 15.93 -6.05
N ASP A 136 -19.06 14.94 -5.21
CA ASP A 136 -18.35 14.65 -3.96
C ASP A 136 -17.42 13.42 -4.12
N GLY A 137 -17.12 13.04 -5.36
CA GLY A 137 -16.21 11.97 -5.71
C GLY A 137 -14.74 12.34 -5.47
N TRP A 138 -13.92 11.32 -5.27
CA TRP A 138 -12.45 11.46 -5.26
C TRP A 138 -11.91 11.33 -6.68
N ASN A 139 -10.69 11.84 -6.91
CA ASN A 139 -10.06 11.82 -8.23
C ASN A 139 -8.62 11.25 -8.14
N PRO A 140 -8.29 10.17 -8.89
CA PRO A 140 -6.96 9.59 -8.94
C PRO A 140 -5.83 10.60 -9.15
N SER A 141 -6.03 11.57 -10.05
CA SER A 141 -5.03 12.59 -10.36
C SER A 141 -4.75 13.49 -9.17
N VAL A 142 -5.76 13.82 -8.35
CA VAL A 142 -5.56 14.60 -7.12
C VAL A 142 -4.68 13.81 -6.14
N CYS A 143 -4.97 12.53 -5.94
CA CYS A 143 -4.19 11.65 -5.07
C CYS A 143 -2.72 11.54 -5.51
N MET A 144 -2.50 11.26 -6.80
CA MET A 144 -1.14 11.05 -7.33
C MET A 144 -0.35 12.35 -7.41
N ASN A 145 -0.98 13.48 -7.78
CA ASN A 145 -0.32 14.78 -7.79
C ASN A 145 0.06 15.24 -6.39
N PHE A 146 -0.81 15.03 -5.40
CA PHE A 146 -0.47 15.31 -4.00
C PHE A 146 0.71 14.45 -3.53
N CYS A 147 0.69 13.15 -3.83
CA CYS A 147 1.80 12.25 -3.48
C CYS A 147 3.11 12.68 -4.15
N ALA A 148 3.09 13.03 -5.43
CA ALA A 148 4.26 13.55 -6.14
C ALA A 148 4.79 14.85 -5.53
N ALA A 149 3.90 15.78 -5.18
CA ALA A 149 4.25 17.04 -4.53
C ALA A 149 4.85 16.80 -3.13
N PHE A 150 4.29 15.86 -2.36
CA PHE A 150 4.82 15.47 -1.05
C PHE A 150 6.23 14.85 -1.17
N LEU A 151 6.47 13.95 -2.13
CA LEU A 151 7.80 13.38 -2.36
C LEU A 151 8.82 14.46 -2.72
N SER A 152 8.45 15.42 -3.58
CA SER A 152 9.30 16.58 -3.90
C SER A 152 9.57 17.44 -2.68
N PHE A 153 8.53 17.71 -1.87
CA PHE A 153 8.66 18.47 -0.63
C PHE A 153 9.61 17.77 0.36
N ALA A 154 9.45 16.47 0.55
CA ALA A 154 10.30 15.68 1.43
C ALA A 154 11.76 15.68 0.95
N GLN A 155 11.99 15.41 -0.34
CA GLN A 155 13.33 15.40 -0.92
C GLN A 155 14.04 16.76 -0.81
N ASN A 156 13.31 17.87 -1.02
CA ASN A 156 13.88 19.22 -0.90
C ASN A 156 14.10 19.64 0.56
N THR A 157 13.40 19.02 1.51
CA THR A 157 13.51 19.33 2.94
C THR A 157 14.66 18.55 3.60
N VAL A 158 14.83 17.28 3.22
CA VAL A 158 15.86 16.38 3.78
C VAL A 158 17.16 16.51 2.98
N VAL A 159 17.93 17.55 3.28
CA VAL A 159 19.19 17.85 2.58
C VAL A 159 20.43 17.21 3.21
N GLN A 160 20.31 16.72 4.45
CA GLN A 160 21.41 16.11 5.21
C GLN A 160 21.35 14.59 5.07
N ASP A 161 22.45 13.98 4.62
CA ASP A 161 22.63 12.53 4.57
C ASP A 161 23.21 12.05 5.91
N ASP A 162 22.32 11.84 6.88
CA ASP A 162 22.65 11.32 8.21
C ASP A 162 21.56 10.32 8.66
N PRO A 163 21.89 9.03 8.83
CA PRO A 163 20.90 8.01 9.20
C PRO A 163 20.34 8.17 10.62
N ARG A 164 20.96 9.01 11.46
CA ARG A 164 20.49 9.33 12.82
C ARG A 164 19.51 10.49 12.84
N LEU A 165 19.45 11.27 11.76
CA LEU A 165 18.65 12.46 11.66
C LEU A 165 17.30 12.17 11.03
N VAL A 166 16.22 12.69 11.64
CA VAL A 166 14.85 12.48 11.18
C VAL A 166 14.15 13.80 10.97
N TYR A 167 13.59 13.98 9.77
CA TYR A 167 12.61 15.01 9.48
C TYR A 167 11.22 14.37 9.58
N LEU A 168 10.49 14.71 10.64
CA LEU A 168 9.14 14.19 10.88
C LEU A 168 8.13 15.10 10.18
N PHE A 169 7.42 14.55 9.20
CA PHE A 169 6.33 15.19 8.48
C PHE A 169 5.00 14.88 9.19
N SER A 170 4.38 15.89 9.78
CA SER A 170 3.12 15.76 10.54
C SER A 170 1.96 16.39 9.78
N TRP A 171 0.80 15.72 9.79
CA TRP A 171 -0.40 16.18 9.09
C TRP A 171 -1.67 15.84 9.86
N GLU A 172 -2.62 16.78 9.87
CA GLU A 172 -3.96 16.62 10.42
C GLU A 172 -5.01 17.10 9.40
N PRO A 173 -6.24 16.54 9.40
CA PRO A 173 -7.30 16.98 8.51
C PRO A 173 -7.55 18.50 8.58
N GLY A 174 -7.58 19.15 7.42
CA GLY A 174 -7.78 20.60 7.32
C GLY A 174 -6.50 21.44 7.50
N SER A 175 -5.36 20.82 7.80
CA SER A 175 -4.07 21.52 7.99
C SER A 175 -3.06 21.18 6.88
N PRO A 176 -2.07 22.05 6.62
CA PRO A 176 -0.93 21.70 5.77
C PRO A 176 -0.03 20.65 6.45
N VAL A 177 0.81 19.99 5.66
CA VAL A 177 1.91 19.17 6.21
C VAL A 177 2.94 20.09 6.86
N THR A 178 3.33 19.76 8.08
CA THR A 178 4.35 20.48 8.86
C THR A 178 5.58 19.61 9.08
N VAL A 179 6.72 20.22 9.41
CA VAL A 179 8.00 19.50 9.56
C VAL A 179 8.64 19.85 10.89
N SER A 180 9.14 18.84 11.58
CA SER A 180 10.01 18.97 12.75
C SER A 180 11.28 18.13 12.57
N LYS A 181 12.39 18.57 13.16
CA LYS A 181 13.69 17.91 13.05
C LYS A 181 14.07 17.26 14.37
N HIS A 182 14.48 16.00 14.31
CA HIS A 182 14.84 15.17 15.46
C HIS A 182 16.13 14.41 15.18
N GLN A 183 16.76 13.89 16.22
CA GLN A 183 17.96 13.07 16.12
C GLN A 183 17.89 11.91 17.11
N ASP A 184 18.38 10.75 16.69
CA ASP A 184 18.41 9.53 17.50
C ASP A 184 17.03 9.09 17.99
N ALA A 185 17.00 8.33 19.10
CA ALA A 185 15.78 7.85 19.71
C ALA A 185 14.91 9.01 20.20
N PRO A 186 13.56 8.90 20.10
CA PRO A 186 12.81 7.72 19.64
C PRO A 186 12.54 7.68 18.13
N TYR A 187 13.02 8.65 17.36
CA TYR A 187 12.56 8.86 15.98
C TYR A 187 13.42 8.15 14.94
N ALA A 188 14.74 8.04 15.17
CA ALA A 188 15.64 7.34 14.26
C ALA A 188 15.21 5.88 14.09
N PHE A 189 14.99 5.48 12.83
CA PHE A 189 14.38 4.19 12.48
C PHE A 189 15.31 3.29 11.64
N LEU A 190 16.44 3.80 11.15
CA LEU A 190 17.42 2.98 10.44
C LEU A 190 18.28 2.22 11.46
N PRO A 191 18.20 0.87 11.51
CA PRO A 191 18.93 0.10 12.50
C PRO A 191 20.43 0.03 12.13
N THR A 192 21.28 -0.09 13.16
CA THR A 192 22.74 -0.09 12.99
C THR A 192 23.23 -1.17 12.02
N TRP A 193 22.67 -2.39 12.11
CA TRP A 193 23.05 -3.49 11.22
C TRP A 193 22.84 -3.16 9.73
N TYR A 194 21.81 -2.37 9.39
CA TYR A 194 21.54 -1.98 8.01
C TYR A 194 22.51 -0.88 7.54
N VAL A 195 22.69 0.15 8.38
CA VAL A 195 23.62 1.26 8.11
C VAL A 195 25.04 0.74 7.91
N GLU A 196 25.47 -0.17 8.78
CA GLU A 196 26.79 -0.82 8.69
C GLU A 196 26.94 -1.65 7.42
N ALA A 197 25.93 -2.43 7.03
CA ALA A 197 25.97 -3.25 5.81
C ALA A 197 26.09 -2.37 4.55
N VAL A 198 25.25 -1.35 4.41
CA VAL A 198 25.25 -0.47 3.23
C VAL A 198 26.52 0.38 3.14
N THR A 199 27.08 0.80 4.28
CA THR A 199 28.31 1.59 4.31
C THR A 199 29.54 0.78 3.92
N ARG A 200 29.58 -0.52 4.24
CA ARG A 200 30.68 -1.42 3.84
C ARG A 200 30.70 -1.67 2.33
N ASP A 201 29.53 -1.69 1.69
CA ASP A 201 29.39 -1.96 0.25
C ASP A 201 29.55 -0.70 -0.62
N LEU A 202 29.62 0.50 -0.02
CA LEU A 202 29.89 1.73 -0.76
C LEU A 202 31.38 1.80 -1.14
N PRO A 203 31.72 2.00 -2.43
CA PRO A 203 33.10 2.20 -2.83
C PRO A 203 33.66 3.44 -2.11
N SER A 204 34.87 3.30 -1.55
CA SER A 204 35.57 4.42 -0.91
C SER A 204 35.64 5.61 -1.87
N ALA A 205 35.30 6.81 -1.39
CA ALA A 205 35.39 8.04 -2.17
C ALA A 205 36.79 8.14 -2.84
N PRO A 206 36.87 8.57 -4.12
CA PRO A 206 38.16 8.76 -4.76
C PRO A 206 39.00 9.74 -3.94
N LYS A 207 40.18 9.28 -3.51
CA LYS A 207 41.15 10.14 -2.80
C LYS A 207 41.49 11.31 -3.71
N THR A 208 41.12 12.52 -3.30
CA THR A 208 41.62 13.75 -3.91
C THR A 208 43.14 13.73 -3.82
N PRO A 209 43.89 13.85 -4.94
CA PRO A 209 45.34 13.90 -4.87
C PRO A 209 45.74 15.14 -4.08
N SER A 210 46.60 14.92 -3.07
CA SER A 210 47.22 16.00 -2.31
C SER A 210 47.89 16.99 -3.29
N PRO A 211 47.81 18.31 -3.03
CA PRO A 211 48.57 19.28 -3.82
C PRO A 211 50.03 18.86 -3.80
N LYS A 212 50.64 18.71 -4.98
CA LYS A 212 52.09 18.64 -5.08
C LYS A 212 52.61 20.05 -4.82
N ASP A 213 53.50 20.17 -3.84
CA ASP A 213 54.30 21.37 -3.58
C ASP A 213 55.07 21.83 -4.83
#